data_AF-A0A1Z3NA41-F1
#
_entry.id   AF-A0A1Z3NA41-F1
#
_cell.length_a   1.000
_cell.length_b   1.000
_cell.length_c   1.000
_cell.angle_alpha   90.00
_cell.angle_beta   90.00
_cell.angle_gamma   90.00
#
_symmetry.space_group_name_H-M   'P 1'
#
loop_
_entity.id
_entity.type
_entity.pdbx_description
1 polymer ?
#
loop_
_entity_poly.entity_id
_entity_poly.type
_entity_poly.pdbx_seq_one_letter_code
_entity_poly.pdbx_strand_id
1 'polypeptide(L)'
;MGKWFLLILTIFTLSTGYANDGLPMPLPDDPYPGEPYPVPPPAPPKDVPYSLGGGETGRFGTRTFDFFPRYDLNRIKRIRLVGLRNNLEIVEVRIQYADASGERREYRLEGELKSSGVRETVLDGRPIYRITVKASPSYFWKKPGGFRVDVIAVK
;
A
#
# COMPACT_ATOMS: atom_id res chain seq x y z
N MET A 1 -16.91 86.99 -19.34
CA MET A 1 -17.53 87.70 -20.48
C MET A 1 -16.66 87.47 -21.69
N GLY A 2 -16.94 86.44 -22.50
CA GLY A 2 -17.57 86.60 -23.83
C GLY A 2 -16.47 86.46 -24.89
N LYS A 3 -16.58 85.73 -25.98
CA LYS A 3 -17.67 85.04 -26.66
C LYS A 3 -17.05 83.85 -27.40
N TRP A 4 -17.82 82.78 -27.48
CA TRP A 4 -17.67 81.71 -28.46
C TRP A 4 -17.72 82.28 -29.88
N PHE A 5 -16.92 81.76 -30.81
CA PHE A 5 -17.40 81.49 -32.17
C PHE A 5 -16.60 80.37 -32.82
N LEU A 6 -17.34 79.30 -33.09
CA LEU A 6 -17.00 78.13 -33.87
C LEU A 6 -17.01 78.52 -35.35
N LEU A 7 -16.05 78.05 -36.16
CA LEU A 7 -16.25 77.96 -37.60
C LEU A 7 -15.59 76.70 -38.16
N ILE A 8 -16.47 75.82 -38.62
CA ILE A 8 -16.21 74.54 -39.28
C ILE A 8 -16.01 74.86 -40.77
N LEU A 9 -14.91 74.39 -41.35
CA LEU A 9 -14.79 74.28 -42.81
C LEU A 9 -14.17 72.93 -43.16
N THR A 10 -15.03 71.98 -43.46
CA THR A 10 -14.81 70.77 -44.25
C THR A 10 -14.95 71.19 -45.73
N ILE A 11 -14.15 70.78 -46.72
CA ILE A 11 -14.01 69.41 -47.26
C ILE A 11 -13.05 69.44 -48.49
N PHE A 12 -12.22 68.39 -48.60
CA PHE A 12 -11.66 67.74 -49.81
C PHE A 12 -10.60 68.42 -50.70
N THR A 13 -9.43 67.80 -50.77
CA THR A 13 -9.04 67.01 -51.97
C THR A 13 -7.87 66.05 -51.69
N LEU A 14 -7.96 64.88 -52.30
CA LEU A 14 -7.11 63.70 -52.14
C LEU A 14 -5.67 63.91 -52.63
N SER A 15 -4.75 63.14 -52.04
CA SER A 15 -3.86 62.19 -52.73
C SER A 15 -2.45 62.16 -52.11
N THR A 16 -2.31 61.47 -50.98
CA THR A 16 -1.04 60.87 -50.59
C THR A 16 -1.14 59.37 -50.84
N GLY A 17 -0.63 58.94 -51.99
CA GLY A 17 -0.10 57.59 -52.10
C GLY A 17 1.14 57.48 -51.22
N TYR A 18 1.27 56.40 -50.49
CA TYR A 18 2.23 55.34 -50.79
C TYR A 18 2.06 54.22 -49.76
N ALA A 19 1.90 53.02 -50.30
CA ALA A 19 2.30 51.71 -49.80
C ALA A 19 2.52 51.59 -48.27
N ASN A 20 1.59 50.93 -47.59
CA ASN A 20 1.99 49.99 -46.56
C ASN A 20 1.54 48.61 -47.00
N ASP A 21 2.55 47.82 -47.33
CA ASP A 21 2.48 46.47 -47.83
C ASP A 21 1.62 45.60 -46.91
N GLY A 22 0.68 44.89 -47.55
CA GLY A 22 -0.08 43.83 -46.93
C GLY A 22 0.84 42.68 -46.54
N LEU A 23 1.26 42.68 -45.28
CA LEU A 23 1.67 41.46 -44.61
C LEU A 23 0.43 40.82 -44.00
N PRO A 24 0.11 39.55 -44.30
CA PRO A 24 -0.98 38.85 -43.63
C PRO A 24 -0.70 38.84 -42.12
N MET A 25 -1.75 39.09 -41.32
CA MET A 25 -1.67 38.97 -39.86
C MET A 25 -1.03 37.61 -39.51
N PRO A 26 -0.08 37.57 -38.55
CA PRO A 26 0.46 36.29 -38.10
C PRO A 26 -0.70 35.40 -37.65
N LEU A 27 -0.67 34.13 -38.04
CA LEU A 27 -1.61 33.13 -37.53
C LEU A 27 -1.59 33.18 -35.99
N PRO A 28 -2.73 32.99 -35.30
CA PRO A 28 -2.73 32.83 -33.85
C PRO A 28 -1.71 31.77 -33.45
N ASP A 29 -0.88 32.06 -32.45
CA ASP A 29 0.07 31.08 -31.92
C ASP A 29 -0.69 29.78 -31.63
N ASP A 30 -0.21 28.66 -32.20
CA ASP A 30 -0.73 27.33 -31.89
C ASP A 30 -0.86 27.20 -30.36
N PRO A 31 -1.96 26.62 -29.83
CA PRO A 31 -2.10 26.48 -28.40
C PRO A 31 -0.87 25.73 -27.89
N TYR A 32 -0.11 26.41 -27.02
CA TYR A 32 1.06 25.88 -26.33
C TYR A 32 0.85 24.39 -26.05
N PRO A 33 1.79 23.49 -26.39
CA PRO A 33 1.72 22.12 -25.90
C PRO A 33 1.62 22.22 -24.39
N GLY A 34 0.45 21.90 -23.84
CA GLY A 34 0.17 22.09 -22.44
C GLY A 34 1.30 21.49 -21.62
N GLU A 35 1.77 22.22 -20.60
CA GLU A 35 2.79 21.71 -19.69
C GLU A 35 2.41 20.27 -19.30
N PRO A 36 3.34 19.30 -19.39
CA PRO A 36 3.03 17.93 -19.01
C PRO A 36 2.51 17.98 -17.57
N TYR A 37 1.25 17.57 -17.39
CA TYR A 37 0.63 17.52 -16.08
C TYR A 37 1.61 16.86 -15.11
N PRO A 38 1.87 17.46 -13.93
CA PRO A 38 2.73 16.83 -12.94
C PRO A 38 2.18 15.44 -12.67
N VAL A 39 2.98 14.41 -12.96
CA VAL A 39 2.59 13.03 -12.68
C VAL A 39 2.38 12.96 -11.18
N PRO A 40 1.16 12.63 -10.71
CA PRO A 40 0.93 12.54 -9.27
C PRO A 40 1.90 11.52 -8.68
N PRO A 41 2.45 11.77 -7.47
CA PRO A 41 3.36 10.84 -6.84
C PRO A 41 2.70 9.45 -6.75
N PRO A 42 3.48 8.36 -6.92
CA PRO A 42 2.93 7.02 -6.83
C PRO A 42 2.19 6.84 -5.50
N ALA A 43 0.98 6.31 -5.55
CA ALA A 43 0.18 6.07 -4.36
C ALA A 43 0.95 5.17 -3.37
N PRO A 44 0.85 5.44 -2.05
CA PRO A 44 1.52 4.62 -1.07
C PRO A 44 1.02 3.17 -1.15
N PRO A 45 1.88 2.16 -0.90
CA PRO A 45 1.49 0.76 -0.96
C PRO A 45 0.33 0.47 0.00
N LYS A 46 -0.66 -0.32 -0.44
CA LYS A 46 -1.87 -0.55 0.34
C LYS A 46 -1.69 -1.73 1.28
N ASP A 47 -1.95 -1.53 2.57
CA ASP A 47 -1.98 -2.64 3.53
C ASP A 47 -3.27 -3.46 3.38
N VAL A 48 -3.12 -4.78 3.26
CA VAL A 48 -4.19 -5.76 3.05
C VAL A 48 -4.17 -6.78 4.19
N PRO A 49 -5.09 -6.70 5.16
CA PRO A 49 -5.22 -7.71 6.21
C PRO A 49 -5.92 -8.95 5.68
N TYR A 50 -5.41 -10.15 6.02
CA TYR A 50 -6.09 -11.41 5.74
C TYR A 50 -5.67 -12.51 6.73
N SER A 51 -6.43 -13.59 6.77
CA SER A 51 -6.15 -14.77 7.61
C SER A 51 -5.53 -15.89 6.76
N LEU A 52 -4.49 -16.53 7.27
CA LEU A 52 -3.89 -17.74 6.70
C LEU A 52 -4.59 -19.02 7.15
N GLY A 53 -5.50 -18.92 8.12
CA GLY A 53 -6.21 -20.06 8.71
C GLY A 53 -5.82 -20.29 10.16
N GLY A 54 -6.24 -21.42 10.71
CA GLY A 54 -6.00 -21.75 12.10
C GLY A 54 -5.56 -23.19 12.31
N GLY A 55 -4.93 -23.42 13.46
CA GLY A 55 -4.45 -24.72 13.91
C GLY A 55 -5.07 -25.10 15.24
N GLU A 56 -5.39 -26.39 15.38
CA GLU A 56 -5.89 -26.96 16.62
C GLU A 56 -4.86 -27.91 17.22
N THR A 57 -4.26 -27.48 18.34
CA THR A 57 -3.46 -28.37 19.18
C THR A 57 -4.35 -29.51 19.65
N GLY A 58 -3.88 -30.74 19.52
CA GLY A 58 -4.61 -31.91 20.03
C GLY A 58 -4.67 -31.89 21.56
N ARG A 59 -5.16 -32.98 22.15
CA ARG A 59 -5.12 -33.13 23.61
C ARG A 59 -3.70 -33.30 24.17
N PHE A 60 -2.75 -33.70 23.32
CA PHE A 60 -1.39 -34.07 23.72
C PHE A 60 -0.37 -33.71 22.64
N GLY A 61 0.87 -33.57 23.11
CA GLY A 61 2.04 -33.41 22.27
C GLY A 61 2.14 -32.03 21.64
N THR A 62 3.28 -31.81 21.00
CA THR A 62 3.50 -30.62 20.19
C THR A 62 3.09 -30.91 18.75
N ARG A 63 2.39 -29.97 18.12
CA ARG A 63 1.98 -30.05 16.72
C ARG A 63 2.62 -28.93 15.91
N THR A 64 2.87 -29.21 14.64
CA THR A 64 3.42 -28.27 13.68
C THR A 64 2.36 -27.99 12.63
N PHE A 65 2.17 -26.71 12.32
CA PHE A 65 1.20 -26.22 11.36
C PHE A 65 1.92 -25.36 10.33
N ASP A 66 1.74 -25.71 9.06
CA ASP A 66 2.34 -24.97 7.94
C ASP A 66 1.26 -24.11 7.26
N PHE A 67 1.58 -22.84 7.07
CA PHE A 67 0.73 -21.85 6.43
C PHE A 67 1.46 -21.25 5.22
N PHE A 68 0.73 -21.12 4.11
CA PHE A 68 1.25 -20.62 2.85
C PHE A 68 0.60 -19.28 2.52
N PRO A 69 1.38 -18.18 2.47
CA PRO A 69 0.90 -16.88 2.02
C PRO A 69 0.31 -16.91 0.60
N ARG A 70 -0.54 -15.92 0.31
CA ARG A 70 -1.10 -15.78 -1.03
C ARG A 70 -0.02 -15.27 -1.98
N TYR A 71 0.11 -15.92 -3.13
CA TYR A 71 1.13 -15.59 -4.13
C TYR A 71 1.08 -14.14 -4.61
N ASP A 72 -0.11 -13.52 -4.64
CA ASP A 72 -0.31 -12.14 -5.06
C ASP A 72 0.10 -11.11 -3.98
N LEU A 73 0.26 -11.54 -2.73
CA LEU A 73 0.52 -10.69 -1.56
C LEU A 73 1.59 -11.32 -0.64
N ASN A 74 2.67 -11.83 -1.22
CA ASN A 74 3.75 -12.49 -0.47
C ASN A 74 4.60 -11.56 0.42
N ARG A 75 4.41 -10.24 0.32
CA ARG A 75 5.13 -9.22 1.10
C ARG A 75 4.39 -8.93 2.40
N ILE A 76 4.64 -9.76 3.40
CA ILE A 76 3.97 -9.64 4.70
C ILE A 76 4.78 -8.70 5.61
N LYS A 77 4.14 -7.65 6.11
CA LYS A 77 4.69 -6.70 7.08
C LYS A 77 4.47 -7.13 8.52
N ARG A 78 3.39 -7.87 8.80
CA ARG A 78 3.03 -8.24 10.17
C ARG A 78 2.42 -9.63 10.20
N ILE A 79 2.82 -10.44 11.18
CA ILE A 79 2.14 -11.68 11.55
C ILE A 79 1.53 -11.51 12.93
N ARG A 80 0.31 -12.00 13.08
CA ARG A 80 -0.47 -11.98 14.31
C ARG A 80 -1.02 -13.36 14.60
N LEU A 81 -0.61 -13.94 15.72
CA LEU A 81 -1.22 -15.14 16.28
C LEU A 81 -2.36 -14.74 17.21
N VAL A 82 -3.54 -15.27 16.93
CA VAL A 82 -4.76 -15.03 17.72
C VAL A 82 -5.17 -16.33 18.39
N GLY A 83 -5.20 -16.36 19.72
CA GLY A 83 -5.71 -17.50 20.48
C GLY A 83 -7.22 -17.61 20.29
N LEU A 84 -7.71 -18.77 19.87
CA LEU A 84 -9.13 -19.01 19.62
C LEU A 84 -9.80 -19.69 20.81
N ARG A 85 -9.26 -20.84 21.23
CA ARG A 85 -9.84 -21.67 22.29
C ARG A 85 -8.77 -22.20 23.21
N ASN A 86 -9.07 -22.21 24.51
CA ASN A 86 -8.15 -22.61 25.58
C ASN A 86 -6.79 -21.90 25.48
N ASN A 87 -5.91 -22.16 26.45
CA ASN A 87 -4.56 -21.64 26.38
C ASN A 87 -3.67 -22.68 25.69
N LEU A 88 -2.76 -22.18 24.85
CA LEU A 88 -1.75 -22.97 24.18
C LEU A 88 -0.41 -22.28 24.29
N GLU A 89 0.65 -23.06 24.24
CA GLU A 89 2.01 -22.58 24.23
C GLU A 89 2.51 -22.60 22.78
N ILE A 90 2.94 -21.44 22.29
CA ILE A 90 3.64 -21.35 21.02
C ILE A 90 5.10 -21.70 21.32
N VAL A 91 5.52 -22.85 20.82
CA VAL A 91 6.88 -23.36 21.03
C VAL A 91 7.85 -22.68 20.08
N GLU A 92 7.44 -22.44 18.84
CA GLU A 92 8.30 -21.90 17.80
C GLU A 92 7.49 -21.33 16.64
N VAL A 93 7.95 -20.22 16.06
CA VAL A 93 7.45 -19.71 14.77
C VAL A 93 8.61 -19.52 13.82
N ARG A 94 8.63 -20.33 12.75
CA ARG A 94 9.63 -20.27 11.70
C ARG A 94 9.04 -19.59 10.47
N ILE A 95 9.82 -18.69 9.89
CA ILE A 95 9.50 -18.07 8.61
C ILE A 95 10.53 -18.50 7.58
N GLN A 96 10.04 -18.99 6.44
CA GLN A 96 10.85 -19.31 5.28
C GLN A 96 10.57 -18.28 4.18
N TYR A 97 11.61 -17.55 3.79
CA TYR A 97 11.52 -16.58 2.70
C TYR A 97 11.60 -17.26 1.33
N ALA A 98 11.03 -16.59 0.32
CA ALA A 98 11.06 -17.07 -1.06
C ALA A 98 12.34 -16.63 -1.80
N ASP A 99 13.04 -15.61 -1.31
CA ASP A 99 14.27 -15.05 -1.92
C ASP A 99 15.55 -15.74 -1.42
N ALA A 100 15.50 -16.45 -0.29
CA ALA A 100 16.62 -17.17 0.29
C ALA A 100 16.23 -18.63 0.55
N SER A 101 16.85 -19.56 -0.18
CA SER A 101 16.54 -21.01 -0.12
C SER A 101 16.90 -21.71 1.19
N GLY A 102 17.37 -20.98 2.21
CA GLY A 102 17.76 -21.56 3.51
C GLY A 102 17.68 -20.65 4.73
N GLU A 103 17.36 -19.36 4.58
CA GLU A 103 17.32 -18.45 5.74
C GLU A 103 16.02 -18.69 6.53
N ARG A 104 16.15 -19.38 7.67
CA ARG A 104 15.08 -19.55 8.65
C ARG A 104 15.31 -18.53 9.75
N ARG A 105 14.37 -17.61 9.92
CA ARG A 105 14.38 -16.70 11.07
C ARG A 105 13.33 -17.12 12.07
N GLU A 106 13.74 -17.16 13.33
CA GLU A 106 12.89 -17.34 14.48
C GLU A 106 12.44 -15.96 14.96
N TYR A 107 11.13 -15.76 15.02
CA TYR A 107 10.54 -14.52 15.50
C TYR A 107 10.00 -14.75 16.91
N ARG A 108 10.11 -13.73 17.78
CA ARG A 108 9.71 -13.77 19.20
C ARG A 108 8.19 -13.79 19.39
N LEU A 109 7.52 -14.78 18.82
CA LEU A 109 6.10 -15.08 19.01
C LEU A 109 5.88 -16.23 20.01
N GLU A 110 6.95 -16.80 20.54
CA GLU A 110 6.97 -17.90 21.49
C GLU A 110 6.38 -17.57 22.86
N GLY A 111 5.88 -18.60 23.53
CA GLY A 111 5.32 -18.56 24.88
C GLY A 111 3.80 -18.75 24.91
N GLU A 112 3.22 -18.56 26.09
CA GLU A 112 1.79 -18.78 26.31
C GLU A 112 0.93 -17.80 25.48
N LEU A 113 0.00 -18.36 24.70
CA LEU A 113 -1.06 -17.67 23.98
C LEU A 113 -2.39 -18.03 24.64
N LYS A 114 -2.93 -17.07 25.38
CA LYS A 114 -4.23 -17.19 26.05
C LYS A 114 -5.36 -17.23 25.03
N SER A 115 -6.49 -17.84 25.39
CA SER A 115 -7.73 -17.74 24.60
C SER A 115 -8.08 -16.27 24.40
N SER A 116 -8.45 -15.87 23.18
CA SER A 116 -8.64 -14.48 22.72
C SER A 116 -7.42 -13.55 22.80
N GLY A 117 -6.28 -14.06 23.26
CA GLY A 117 -5.01 -13.34 23.32
C GLY A 117 -4.43 -13.13 21.94
N VAL A 118 -3.63 -12.08 21.81
CA VAL A 118 -2.98 -11.71 20.55
C VAL A 118 -1.49 -11.56 20.78
N ARG A 119 -0.69 -12.18 19.92
CA ARG A 119 0.76 -11.96 19.83
C ARG A 119 1.08 -11.56 18.40
N GLU A 120 1.84 -10.49 18.22
CA GLU A 120 2.20 -10.01 16.90
C GLU A 120 3.67 -9.63 16.82
N THR A 121 4.22 -9.73 15.61
CA THR A 121 5.57 -9.30 15.28
C THR A 121 5.55 -8.55 13.96
N VAL A 122 6.40 -7.53 13.87
CA VAL A 122 6.69 -6.83 12.62
C VAL A 122 7.76 -7.61 11.88
N LEU A 123 7.63 -7.62 10.55
CA LEU A 123 8.52 -8.28 9.62
C LEU A 123 9.08 -7.27 8.63
N ASP A 124 10.14 -7.69 7.95
CA ASP A 124 10.92 -6.88 7.03
C ASP A 124 10.20 -6.63 5.68
N GLY A 125 8.98 -7.17 5.48
CA GLY A 125 8.22 -7.04 4.24
C GLY A 125 8.76 -7.87 3.07
N ARG A 126 9.72 -8.75 3.31
CA ARG A 126 10.30 -9.66 2.30
C ARG A 126 9.27 -10.71 1.84
N PRO A 127 9.42 -11.26 0.63
CA PRO A 127 8.57 -12.35 0.13
C PRO A 127 8.68 -13.60 1.02
N ILE A 128 7.56 -14.03 1.61
CA ILE A 128 7.50 -15.23 2.45
C ILE A 128 6.87 -16.39 1.67
N TYR A 129 7.52 -17.54 1.70
CA TYR A 129 7.03 -18.79 1.10
C TYR A 129 6.17 -19.60 2.07
N ARG A 130 6.62 -19.73 3.33
CA ARG A 130 5.96 -20.57 4.33
C ARG A 130 6.17 -20.01 5.74
N ILE A 131 5.11 -20.11 6.54
CA ILE A 131 5.13 -19.83 7.97
C ILE A 131 4.80 -21.14 8.69
N THR A 132 5.70 -21.60 9.53
CA THR A 132 5.53 -22.82 10.32
C THR A 132 5.35 -22.44 11.79
N VAL A 133 4.23 -22.84 12.38
CA VAL A 133 3.92 -22.61 13.80
C VAL A 133 3.95 -23.95 14.52
N LYS A 134 4.79 -24.06 15.54
CA LYS A 134 4.87 -25.20 16.43
C LYS A 134 4.19 -24.83 17.75
N ALA A 135 3.20 -25.60 18.16
CA ALA A 135 2.38 -25.30 19.33
C ALA A 135 2.02 -26.54 20.15
N SER A 136 1.94 -26.38 21.46
CA SER A 136 1.54 -27.40 22.44
C SER A 136 0.36 -26.88 23.29
N PRO A 137 -0.47 -27.77 23.85
CA PRO A 137 -1.46 -27.36 24.84
C PRO A 137 -0.76 -26.92 26.14
N SER A 138 -1.15 -25.77 26.73
CA SER A 138 -0.48 -25.22 27.93
C SER A 138 -0.70 -26.02 29.21
N TYR A 139 -1.80 -26.77 29.31
CA TYR A 139 -2.18 -27.47 30.54
C TYR A 139 -2.26 -28.98 30.33
N PHE A 140 -1.72 -29.73 31.29
CA PHE A 140 -1.76 -31.19 31.35
C PHE A 140 -3.19 -31.78 31.39
N TRP A 141 -4.21 -30.99 31.75
CA TRP A 141 -5.64 -31.38 31.73
C TRP A 141 -6.33 -31.29 30.34
N LYS A 142 -5.59 -31.64 29.28
CA LYS A 142 -6.07 -32.27 28.01
C LYS A 142 -7.19 -31.56 27.23
N LYS A 143 -7.38 -30.25 27.35
CA LYS A 143 -8.27 -29.52 26.43
C LYS A 143 -7.50 -29.04 25.21
N PRO A 144 -7.97 -29.33 23.99
CA PRO A 144 -7.26 -28.92 22.79
C PRO A 144 -7.30 -27.40 22.66
N GLY A 145 -6.13 -26.77 22.58
CA GLY A 145 -5.99 -25.35 22.27
C GLY A 145 -6.14 -25.07 20.78
N GLY A 146 -6.55 -23.86 20.40
CA GLY A 146 -6.63 -23.46 19.00
C GLY A 146 -6.18 -22.03 18.80
N PHE A 147 -5.59 -21.77 17.64
CA PHE A 147 -5.11 -20.45 17.25
C PHE A 147 -5.42 -20.16 15.78
N ARG A 148 -5.37 -18.89 15.41
CA ARG A 148 -5.44 -18.39 14.03
C ARG A 148 -4.20 -17.58 13.71
N VAL A 149 -3.75 -17.64 12.46
CA VAL A 149 -2.67 -16.81 11.95
C VAL A 149 -3.27 -15.75 11.04
N ASP A 150 -3.22 -14.50 11.49
CA ASP A 150 -3.57 -13.33 10.71
C ASP A 150 -2.32 -12.61 10.23
N VAL A 151 -2.39 -11.99 9.07
CA VAL A 151 -1.28 -11.27 8.49
C VAL A 151 -1.72 -9.95 7.88
N ILE A 152 -0.79 -9.00 7.83
CA ILE A 152 -0.95 -7.74 7.10
C ILE A 152 0.11 -7.74 6.01
N ALA A 153 -0.33 -7.78 4.76
CA ALA A 153 0.55 -7.72 3.60
C ALA A 153 0.44 -6.39 2.88
N VAL A 154 1.40 -6.15 1.99
CA VAL A 154 1.45 -4.96 1.14
C VAL A 154 1.07 -5.35 -0.28
N LYS A 155 0.14 -4.60 -0.86
CA LYS A 155 -0.21 -4.65 -2.28
C LYS A 155 0.45 -3.50 -3.03
#